data_AF-A0A6M3L8N2-F1
#
_entry.id   AF-A0A6M3L8N2-F1
#
_cell.length_a   1.000
_cell.length_b   1.000
_cell.length_c   1.000
_cell.angle_alpha   90.00
_cell.angle_beta   90.00
_cell.angle_gamma   90.00
#
_symmetry.space_group_name_H-M   'P 1'
#
loop_
_entity.id
_entity.type
_entity.pdbx_description
1 polymer ?
#
loop_
_entity_poly.entity_id
_entity_poly.type
_entity_poly.pdbx_seq_one_letter_code
_entity_poly.pdbx_strand_id
1 'polypeptide(L)'
;MKTEPKTIRIGPFDYEIRWMDETEEEDARAFGLHNSNTQVIRLARGRKRQRIAVTFLHEILHAFGYLYGPEVKDGMVKEEEQVGACGFGLTAFIRDNPEAWAWFVDLAVREPAAPYERSAKSTA
;
A
#
# COMPACT_ATOMS: atom_id res chain seq x y z
N MET A 1 1.65 -3.74 17.55
CA MET A 1 1.68 -3.16 16.20
C MET A 1 2.72 -3.92 15.40
N LYS A 2 2.41 -4.35 14.18
CA LYS A 2 3.38 -5.07 13.34
C LYS A 2 4.48 -4.11 12.87
N THR A 3 5.69 -4.63 12.66
CA THR A 3 6.83 -3.81 12.24
C THR A 3 6.65 -3.40 10.79
N GLU A 4 6.93 -2.14 10.51
CA GLU A 4 6.93 -1.61 9.16
C GLU A 4 8.06 -2.24 8.31
N PRO A 5 7.77 -2.66 7.07
CA PRO A 5 8.78 -3.22 6.19
C PRO A 5 9.70 -2.11 5.66
N LYS A 6 11.02 -2.35 5.71
CA LYS A 6 12.02 -1.47 5.07
C LYS A 6 12.32 -1.91 3.63
N THR A 7 12.06 -3.17 3.33
CA THR A 7 12.27 -3.78 2.01
C THR A 7 11.17 -4.78 1.76
N ILE A 8 10.70 -4.86 0.53
CA ILE A 8 9.76 -5.87 0.06
C ILE A 8 10.21 -6.43 -1.28
N ARG A 9 9.86 -7.68 -1.57
CA ARG A 9 10.12 -8.33 -2.86
C ARG A 9 8.90 -8.26 -3.77
N ILE A 10 9.09 -7.80 -4.99
CA ILE A 10 8.05 -7.79 -6.04
C ILE A 10 8.65 -8.42 -7.29
N GLY A 11 8.18 -9.62 -7.61
CA GLY A 11 8.79 -10.44 -8.66
C GLY A 11 10.27 -10.71 -8.35
N PRO A 12 11.19 -10.45 -9.29
CA PRO A 12 12.62 -10.69 -9.08
C PRO A 12 13.34 -9.52 -8.36
N PHE A 13 12.63 -8.45 -7.98
CA PHE A 13 13.25 -7.22 -7.48
C PHE A 13 12.95 -6.98 -6.00
N ASP A 14 13.95 -6.46 -5.29
CA ASP A 14 13.81 -5.97 -3.93
C ASP A 14 13.61 -4.47 -3.95
N TYR A 15 12.45 -4.02 -3.46
CA TYR A 15 12.08 -2.62 -3.36
C TYR A 15 12.34 -2.09 -1.96
N GLU A 16 13.00 -0.93 -1.88
CA GLU A 16 13.15 -0.19 -0.63
C GLU A 16 11.87 0.62 -0.33
N ILE A 17 11.44 0.59 0.94
CA ILE A 17 10.33 1.41 1.44
C ILE A 17 10.90 2.62 2.16
N ARG A 18 10.50 3.82 1.72
CA ARG A 18 10.91 5.09 2.33
C ARG A 18 9.71 5.95 2.69
N TRP A 19 9.88 6.79 3.71
CA TRP A 19 8.95 7.87 3.99
C TRP A 19 9.38 9.13 3.26
N MET A 20 8.40 9.84 2.71
CA MET A 20 8.59 11.20 2.21
C MET A 20 8.53 12.18 3.38
N ASP A 21 9.33 13.24 3.31
CA ASP A 21 9.10 14.44 4.11
C ASP A 21 7.98 15.32 3.51
N GLU A 22 7.58 16.37 4.23
CA GLU A 22 6.49 17.26 3.79
C GLU A 22 6.83 18.00 2.50
N THR A 23 8.11 18.34 2.27
CA THR A 23 8.56 19.02 1.05
C THR A 23 8.48 18.09 -0.16
N GLU A 24 8.95 16.86 -0.02
CA GLU A 24 8.84 15.83 -1.05
C GLU A 24 7.39 15.53 -1.42
N GLU A 25 6.48 15.53 -0.43
CA GLU A 25 5.05 15.33 -0.68
C GLU A 25 4.43 16.49 -1.48
N GLU A 26 4.75 17.73 -1.12
CA GLU A 26 4.25 18.93 -1.81
C GLU A 26 4.77 19.01 -3.26
N ASP A 27 6.06 18.74 -3.45
CA ASP A 27 6.70 18.76 -4.77
C ASP A 27 6.15 17.66 -5.68
N ALA A 28 5.97 16.45 -5.15
CA ALA A 28 5.41 15.33 -5.89
C ALA A 28 3.90 15.47 -6.15
N ARG A 29 3.20 16.27 -5.33
CA ARG A 29 1.73 16.35 -5.28
C ARG A 29 1.08 14.96 -5.18
N ALA A 30 1.73 14.04 -4.48
CA ALA A 30 1.35 12.63 -4.42
C ALA A 30 1.52 12.07 -3.00
N PHE A 31 0.60 11.20 -2.60
CA PHE A 31 0.65 10.53 -1.29
C PHE A 31 1.61 9.34 -1.26
N GLY A 32 1.99 8.83 -2.43
CA GLY A 32 2.94 7.75 -2.61
C GLY A 32 3.61 7.87 -3.98
N LEU A 33 4.77 7.25 -4.11
CA LEU A 33 5.52 7.18 -5.36
C LEU A 33 6.17 5.82 -5.52
N HIS A 34 5.85 5.15 -6.62
CA HIS A 34 6.57 3.98 -7.11
C HIS A 34 7.56 4.37 -8.21
N ASN A 35 8.78 3.85 -8.12
CA ASN A 35 9.78 3.99 -9.18
C ASN A 35 10.42 2.64 -9.51
N SER A 36 10.07 2.05 -10.66
CA SER A 36 10.58 0.76 -11.10
C SER A 36 12.08 0.74 -11.37
N ASN A 37 12.64 1.87 -11.82
CA ASN A 37 14.05 1.95 -12.22
C ASN A 37 14.98 1.95 -11.02
N THR A 38 14.57 2.62 -9.94
CA THR A 38 15.34 2.73 -8.70
C THR A 38 14.90 1.73 -7.64
N GLN A 39 13.81 1.01 -7.88
CA GLN A 39 13.22 0.04 -6.96
C GLN A 39 12.93 0.67 -5.58
N VAL A 40 12.30 1.84 -5.60
CA VAL A 40 11.90 2.55 -4.38
C VAL A 40 10.40 2.78 -4.41
N ILE A 41 9.75 2.47 -3.29
CA ILE A 41 8.39 2.91 -2.99
C ILE A 41 8.47 3.91 -1.85
N ARG A 42 7.89 5.09 -2.06
CA ARG A 42 7.80 6.15 -1.07
C ARG A 42 6.37 6.33 -0.60
N LEU A 43 6.20 6.59 0.69
CA LEU A 43 4.90 6.84 1.32
C LEU A 43 4.92 8.18 2.06
N ALA A 44 3.83 8.94 1.99
CA ALA A 44 3.69 10.19 2.75
C ALA A 44 3.52 9.93 4.26
N ARG A 45 4.20 10.73 5.08
CA ARG A 45 4.15 10.62 6.55
C ARG A 45 2.92 11.33 7.14
N GLY A 46 2.61 11.04 8.41
CA GLY A 46 1.57 11.76 9.16
C GLY A 46 0.12 11.52 8.68
N ARG A 47 -0.10 10.57 7.78
CA ARG A 47 -1.43 10.23 7.26
C ARG A 47 -2.15 9.23 8.18
N LYS A 48 -3.48 9.22 8.11
CA LYS A 48 -4.29 8.21 8.83
C LYS A 48 -3.88 6.80 8.37
N ARG A 49 -3.88 5.83 9.28
CA ARG A 49 -3.49 4.43 9.02
C ARG A 49 -4.11 3.84 7.75
N GLN A 50 -5.41 4.04 7.55
CA GLN A 50 -6.12 3.51 6.38
C GLN A 50 -5.68 4.19 5.07
N ARG A 51 -5.28 5.46 5.12
CA ARG A 51 -4.73 6.15 3.95
C ARG A 51 -3.36 5.60 3.59
N ILE A 52 -2.51 5.34 4.58
CA ILE A 52 -1.21 4.67 4.38
C ILE A 52 -1.43 3.29 3.77
N ALA A 53 -2.37 2.49 4.28
CA ALA A 53 -2.68 1.18 3.74
C ALA A 53 -3.09 1.23 2.25
N VAL A 54 -4.00 2.13 1.90
CA VAL A 54 -4.46 2.30 0.51
C VAL A 54 -3.31 2.74 -0.40
N THR A 55 -2.52 3.74 0.02
CA THR A 55 -1.37 4.21 -0.76
C THR A 55 -0.32 3.13 -0.93
N PHE A 56 0.02 2.39 0.13
CA PHE A 56 0.99 1.30 0.05
C PHE A 56 0.56 0.23 -0.96
N LEU A 57 -0.71 -0.21 -0.89
CA LEU A 57 -1.23 -1.16 -1.86
C LEU A 57 -1.24 -0.57 -3.28
N HIS A 58 -1.58 0.71 -3.43
CA HIS A 58 -1.58 1.39 -4.72
C HIS A 58 -0.19 1.38 -5.39
N GLU A 59 0.87 1.71 -4.67
CA GLU A 59 2.23 1.69 -5.21
C GLU A 59 2.71 0.27 -5.55
N ILE A 60 2.28 -0.74 -4.78
CA ILE A 60 2.52 -2.15 -5.12
C ILE A 60 1.79 -2.54 -6.42
N LEU A 61 0.55 -2.10 -6.61
CA LEU A 61 -0.20 -2.34 -7.85
C LEU A 61 0.46 -1.67 -9.06
N HIS A 62 1.07 -0.49 -8.88
CA HIS A 62 1.92 0.11 -9.92
C HIS A 62 3.12 -0.77 -10.27
N ALA A 63 3.78 -1.38 -9.28
CA ALA A 63 4.86 -2.33 -9.54
C ALA A 63 4.37 -3.58 -10.28
N PHE A 64 3.18 -4.10 -9.97
CA PHE A 64 2.59 -5.22 -10.71
C PHE A 64 2.25 -4.83 -12.15
N GLY A 65 1.68 -3.65 -12.37
CA GLY A 65 1.43 -3.12 -13.71
C GLY A 65 2.71 -3.00 -14.53
N TYR A 66 3.82 -2.64 -13.90
CA TYR A 66 5.13 -2.60 -14.56
C TYR A 66 5.69 -3.99 -14.92
N LEU A 67 5.56 -4.98 -14.03
CA LEU A 67 6.17 -6.30 -14.21
C LEU A 67 5.33 -7.30 -15.00
N TYR A 68 4.01 -7.23 -14.81
CA TYR A 68 3.06 -8.22 -15.27
C TYR A 68 1.93 -7.61 -16.08
N GLY A 69 1.84 -6.28 -16.13
CA GLY A 69 0.75 -5.59 -16.79
C GLY A 69 0.73 -5.91 -18.29
N PRO A 70 -0.46 -6.01 -18.88
CA PRO A 70 -0.60 -6.20 -20.31
C PRO A 70 -0.09 -4.97 -21.08
N GLU A 71 0.30 -5.20 -22.33
CA GLU A 71 0.62 -4.11 -23.25
C GLU A 71 -0.60 -3.21 -23.47
N VAL A 72 -0.40 -1.90 -23.40
CA VAL A 72 -1.42 -0.93 -23.77
C VAL A 72 -1.53 -0.89 -25.29
N LYS A 73 -2.71 -1.23 -25.83
CA LYS A 73 -2.99 -1.21 -27.28
C LYS A 73 -4.07 -0.18 -27.57
N ASP A 74 -3.75 0.79 -28.41
CA ASP A 74 -4.63 1.92 -28.75
C ASP A 74 -5.16 2.69 -27.52
N GLY A 75 -4.33 2.80 -26.49
CA GLY A 75 -4.70 3.45 -25.23
C GLY A 75 -5.63 2.63 -24.34
N MET A 76 -5.90 1.37 -24.71
CA MET A 76 -6.80 0.47 -23.99
C MET A 76 -6.04 -0.73 -23.44
N VAL A 77 -6.52 -1.20 -22.29
CA VAL A 77 -6.07 -2.42 -21.64
C VAL A 77 -7.28 -3.33 -21.50
N LYS A 78 -7.12 -4.63 -21.80
CA LYS A 78 -8.17 -5.59 -21.49
C LYS A 78 -8.25 -5.79 -19.98
N GLU A 79 -9.44 -5.55 -19.44
CA GLU A 79 -9.69 -5.61 -18.00
C GLU A 79 -9.31 -6.97 -17.41
N GLU A 80 -9.70 -8.08 -18.04
CA GLU A 80 -9.32 -9.44 -17.59
C GLU A 80 -7.80 -9.66 -17.52
N GLU A 81 -7.02 -9.12 -18.47
CA GLU A 81 -5.55 -9.25 -18.46
C GLU A 81 -4.94 -8.44 -17.30
N GLN A 82 -5.48 -7.25 -17.02
CA GLN A 82 -5.08 -6.43 -15.88
C GLN A 82 -5.45 -7.08 -14.54
N VAL A 83 -6.66 -7.64 -14.42
CA VAL A 83 -7.11 -8.37 -13.22
C VAL A 83 -6.24 -9.59 -13.00
N GLY A 84 -5.92 -10.34 -14.05
CA GLY A 84 -4.98 -11.46 -14.01
C GLY A 84 -3.60 -11.03 -13.47
N ALA A 85 -3.02 -9.95 -14.00
CA ALA A 85 -1.75 -9.41 -13.54
C ALA A 85 -1.77 -9.05 -12.04
N CYS A 86 -2.84 -8.40 -11.57
CA CYS A 86 -3.04 -8.09 -10.16
C CYS A 86 -3.16 -9.37 -9.30
N GLY A 87 -3.91 -10.37 -9.76
CA GLY A 87 -4.08 -11.64 -9.05
C GLY A 87 -2.78 -12.42 -8.87
N PHE A 88 -1.99 -12.54 -9.94
CA PHE A 88 -0.67 -13.17 -9.88
C PHE A 88 0.30 -12.38 -8.99
N GLY A 89 0.38 -11.06 -9.20
CA GLY A 89 1.24 -10.17 -8.44
C GLY A 89 0.96 -10.21 -6.94
N LEU A 90 -0.32 -10.08 -6.54
CA LEU A 90 -0.72 -10.13 -5.14
C LEU A 90 -0.39 -11.48 -4.50
N THR A 91 -0.66 -12.59 -5.19
CA THR A 91 -0.37 -13.93 -4.67
C THR A 91 1.13 -14.12 -4.45
N ALA A 92 1.96 -13.71 -5.41
CA ALA A 92 3.41 -13.77 -5.28
C ALA A 92 3.92 -12.86 -4.16
N PHE A 93 3.40 -11.63 -4.08
CA PHE A 93 3.77 -10.67 -3.05
C PHE A 93 3.47 -11.19 -1.63
N ILE A 94 2.27 -11.75 -1.40
CA ILE A 94 1.88 -12.31 -0.10
C ILE A 94 2.81 -13.47 0.29
N ARG A 95 3.12 -14.35 -0.67
CA ARG A 95 4.03 -15.48 -0.46
C ARG A 95 5.43 -15.02 -0.07
N ASP A 96 5.95 -14.02 -0.78
CA ASP A 96 7.33 -13.57 -0.63
C ASP A 96 7.50 -12.55 0.52
N ASN A 97 6.41 -11.90 0.96
CA ASN A 97 6.42 -10.85 1.99
C ASN A 97 5.31 -11.01 3.06
N PRO A 98 5.25 -12.15 3.76
CA PRO A 98 4.17 -12.40 4.72
C PRO A 98 4.13 -11.37 5.87
N GLU A 99 5.29 -10.85 6.30
CA GLU A 99 5.38 -9.84 7.36
C GLU A 99 4.89 -8.46 6.89
N ALA A 100 5.26 -8.05 5.67
CA ALA A 100 4.77 -6.80 5.08
C ALA A 100 3.26 -6.85 4.87
N TRP A 101 2.73 -8.00 4.44
CA TRP A 101 1.29 -8.21 4.33
C TRP A 101 0.60 -8.12 5.69
N ALA A 102 1.17 -8.73 6.74
CA ALA A 102 0.64 -8.61 8.09
C ALA A 102 0.63 -7.16 8.59
N TRP A 103 1.66 -6.37 8.28
CA TRP A 103 1.70 -4.94 8.56
C TRP A 103 0.63 -4.16 7.80
N PHE A 104 0.45 -4.45 6.51
CA PHE A 104 -0.63 -3.86 5.71
C PHE A 104 -2.01 -4.15 6.32
N VAL A 105 -2.27 -5.40 6.71
CA VAL A 105 -3.54 -5.79 7.36
C VAL A 105 -3.73 -5.03 8.68
N ASP A 106 -2.68 -4.92 9.51
CA ASP A 106 -2.73 -4.13 10.75
C ASP A 106 -3.13 -2.68 10.48
N LEU A 107 -2.61 -2.05 9.42
CA LEU A 107 -2.99 -0.69 9.01
C LEU A 107 -4.43 -0.58 8.48
N ALA A 108 -4.87 -1.60 7.73
CA ALA A 108 -6.17 -1.60 7.05
C ALA A 108 -7.35 -1.89 8.00
N VAL A 109 -7.12 -2.65 9.08
CA VAL A 109 -8.15 -2.97 10.06
C VAL A 109 -8.64 -1.70 10.76
N ARG A 110 -9.98 -1.58 10.86
CA ARG A 110 -10.63 -0.52 11.63
C ARG A 110 -10.39 -0.76 13.12
N GLU A 111 -9.87 0.23 13.83
CA GLU A 111 -9.88 0.17 15.29
C GLU A 111 -11.33 0.08 15.78
N PRO A 112 -11.65 -0.85 16.70
CA PRO A 112 -12.99 -0.92 17.26
C PRO A 112 -13.34 0.44 17.86
N ALA A 113 -14.57 0.91 17.61
CA ALA A 113 -15.06 2.12 18.25
C ALA A 113 -14.92 1.95 19.77
N ALA A 114 -14.41 2.99 20.45
CA ALA A 114 -14.35 2.99 21.90
C ALA A 114 -15.72 2.61 22.49
N PRO A 115 -15.78 1.76 23.53
CA PRO A 115 -17.05 1.45 24.18
C PRO A 115 -17.76 2.75 24.55
N TYR A 116 -19.02 2.88 24.15
CA TYR A 116 -19.85 4.00 24.58
C TYR A 116 -20.07 3.88 26.10
N GLU A 117 -19.34 4.66 26.90
CA GLU A 117 -19.62 4.79 28.32
C GLU A 117 -20.96 5.50 28.49
N ARG A 118 -21.99 4.77 28.95
CA ARG A 118 -23.19 5.43 29.46
C ARG A 118 -22.78 6.19 30.71
N SER A 119 -22.72 7.52 30.63
CA SER A 119 -22.69 8.35 31.83
C SER A 119 -23.88 7.96 32.70
N ALA A 120 -23.63 7.35 33.86
CA ALA A 120 -24.66 7.13 34.86
C ALA A 120 -25.25 8.51 35.18
N LYS A 121 -26.52 8.72 34.82
CA LYS A 121 -27.25 9.90 35.28
C LYS A 121 -27.30 9.79 36.80
N SER A 122 -26.58 10.69 37.47
CA SER A 122 -26.75 10.95 38.90
C SER A 122 -28.19 11.41 39.11
N THR A 123 -29.04 10.51 39.60
CA THR A 123 -30.31 10.88 40.22
C THR A 123 -30.00 11.18 41.68
N ALA A 124 -29.95 12.47 41.98
CA ALA A 124 -30.11 13.00 43.34
C ALA A 124 -31.57 12.85 43.78
#